data_AF-A0A183CR72-F1
#
_entry.id   AF-A0A183CR72-F1
#
_cell.length_a   1.000
_cell.length_b   1.000
_cell.length_c   1.000
_cell.angle_alpha   90.00
_cell.angle_beta   90.00
_cell.angle_gamma   90.00
#
_symmetry.space_group_name_H-M   'P 1'
#
loop_
_entity.id
_entity.type
_entity.pdbx_description
1 polymer ?
#
loop_
_entity_poly.entity_id
_entity_poly.type
_entity_poly.pdbx_seq_one_letter_code
_entity_poly.pdbx_strand_id
1 'polypeptide(L)'
;MDKPQQTSRREFLRQSALFAGASLISTRSFGSIYIGKQTRVIVIGAGFAGLAAAYALKQRCGRDEENLVVELGAEWVGNSHERNQYAKANAWDFSDNWKTKMKTLLEGYKTLDEKQKIELDSIDWWRYLVNNGCEGKDLVIRELLDSTDFGESIRHVSAYIALATFAESSEKNEMDLKMQGGNTMLARKFAEGIGTDNILTGHIVKRIEQKDSVKVICENGKTFEADKIICAIPTFAIRNIQWEPGLPPEKVQAINELQYARINKNAILFKKRFWNDESFDLITDQTPHYFYHATKNQPSQKGVLISYTIGAYAMYGLNQWFNTRLALQKT
;
A
#
# COMPACT_ATOMS: atom_id res chain seq x y z
N MET A 1 22.54 32.82 24.01
CA MET A 1 22.98 31.96 22.87
C MET A 1 22.24 30.66 23.07
N ASP A 2 21.01 30.63 22.59
CA ASP A 2 20.03 29.64 23.02
C ASP A 2 19.92 28.57 21.93
N LYS A 3 19.93 27.30 22.35
CA LYS A 3 19.79 26.19 21.40
C LYS A 3 18.34 26.16 20.89
N PRO A 4 18.11 25.97 19.58
CA PRO A 4 16.75 25.80 19.07
C PRO A 4 16.10 24.57 19.71
N GLN A 5 14.95 24.78 20.35
CA GLN A 5 14.23 23.74 21.07
C GLN A 5 13.59 22.77 20.08
N GLN A 6 14.04 21.51 20.08
CA GLN A 6 13.50 20.47 19.20
C GLN A 6 12.03 20.17 19.57
N THR A 7 11.09 20.60 18.73
CA THR A 7 9.67 20.32 18.92
C THR A 7 9.37 18.84 18.69
N SER A 8 8.73 18.21 19.66
CA SER A 8 8.39 16.78 19.57
C SER A 8 7.30 16.54 18.49
N ARG A 9 7.29 15.34 17.89
CA ARG A 9 6.20 14.89 16.99
C ARG A 9 4.82 14.97 17.67
N ARG A 10 4.79 14.88 19.01
CA ARG A 10 3.58 15.01 19.84
C ARG A 10 3.14 16.47 20.03
N GLU A 11 4.07 17.41 20.13
CA GLU A 11 3.81 18.87 20.10
C GLU A 11 3.18 19.27 18.78
N PHE A 12 3.79 18.85 17.66
CA PHE A 12 3.31 19.15 16.32
C PHE A 12 1.89 18.64 16.08
N LEU A 13 1.59 17.41 16.52
CA LEU A 13 0.25 16.83 16.43
C LEU A 13 -0.76 17.53 17.36
N ARG A 14 -0.37 17.94 18.58
CA ARG A 14 -1.23 18.75 19.47
C ARG A 14 -1.57 20.11 18.88
N GLN A 15 -0.58 20.82 18.33
CA GLN A 15 -0.80 22.11 17.67
C GLN A 15 -1.69 21.95 16.42
N SER A 16 -1.45 20.91 15.61
CA SER A 16 -2.29 20.58 14.45
C SER A 16 -3.74 20.29 14.84
N ALA A 17 -3.97 19.54 15.93
CA ALA A 17 -5.30 19.22 16.43
C ALA A 17 -6.06 20.46 16.96
N LEU A 18 -5.36 21.42 17.59
CA LEU A 18 -5.96 22.68 18.05
C LEU A 18 -6.45 23.55 16.89
N PHE A 19 -5.69 23.63 15.78
CA PHE A 19 -6.15 24.31 14.57
C PHE A 19 -7.37 23.64 13.92
N ALA A 20 -7.45 22.31 13.95
CA ALA A 20 -8.64 21.59 13.49
C ALA A 20 -9.87 21.84 14.39
N GLY A 21 -9.69 21.87 15.72
CA GLY A 21 -10.78 22.06 16.68
C GLY A 21 -11.36 23.47 16.73
N ALA A 22 -10.56 24.51 16.46
CA ALA A 22 -10.98 25.91 16.54
C ALA A 22 -11.78 26.42 15.31
N SER A 23 -11.94 25.60 14.27
CA SER A 23 -12.48 26.04 12.97
C SER A 23 -14.01 25.92 12.82
N LEU A 24 -14.76 25.83 13.92
CA LEU A 24 -16.22 25.72 13.92
C LEU A 24 -16.88 26.83 14.76
N ILE A 25 -17.88 27.49 14.15
CA ILE A 25 -18.78 28.51 14.73
C ILE A 25 -18.14 29.89 15.01
N SER A 26 -18.13 30.74 13.99
CA SER A 26 -18.90 32.00 14.01
C SER A 26 -19.18 32.47 12.57
N THR A 27 -20.23 33.27 12.37
CA THR A 27 -20.71 33.65 11.02
C THR A 27 -20.89 35.16 10.87
N ARG A 28 -20.26 35.75 9.84
CA ARG A 28 -20.44 37.14 9.34
C ARG A 28 -20.01 38.22 10.36
N SER A 29 -19.26 39.26 10.00
CA SER A 29 -19.46 40.13 8.83
C SER A 29 -18.19 40.92 8.48
N PHE A 30 -18.10 41.38 7.21
CA PHE A 30 -17.29 42.50 6.66
C PHE A 30 -15.88 42.79 7.22
N GLY A 31 -14.86 42.91 6.35
CA GLY A 31 -13.62 43.58 6.80
C GLY A 31 -12.39 43.65 5.89
N SER A 32 -12.17 42.73 4.95
CA SER A 32 -11.11 42.92 3.94
C SER A 32 -11.26 42.02 2.73
N ILE A 33 -11.19 42.61 1.53
CA ILE A 33 -11.03 41.87 0.27
C ILE A 33 -9.52 41.81 -0.03
N TYR A 34 -8.83 40.91 0.67
CA TYR A 34 -7.50 40.47 0.25
C TYR A 34 -7.67 39.55 -0.97
N ILE A 35 -7.56 40.10 -2.18
CA ILE A 35 -7.33 39.30 -3.39
C ILE A 35 -5.88 38.82 -3.36
N GLY A 36 -5.60 37.86 -2.48
CA GLY A 36 -4.34 37.13 -2.49
C GLY A 36 -4.19 36.37 -3.81
N LYS A 37 -2.99 36.40 -4.39
CA LYS A 37 -2.66 35.62 -5.59
C LYS A 37 -3.06 34.15 -5.37
N GLN A 38 -3.90 33.61 -6.24
CA GLN A 38 -4.33 32.22 -6.18
C GLN A 38 -3.11 31.28 -6.32
N THR A 39 -2.82 30.52 -5.26
CA THR A 39 -1.69 29.59 -5.20
C THR A 39 -1.86 28.48 -6.22
N ARG A 40 -1.00 28.42 -7.24
CA ARG A 40 -0.97 27.29 -8.18
C ARG A 40 -0.30 26.09 -7.49
N VAL A 41 -0.92 24.92 -7.58
CA VAL A 41 -0.43 23.69 -6.93
C VAL A 41 -0.41 22.53 -7.91
N ILE A 42 0.77 21.95 -8.08
CA ILE A 42 1.05 20.88 -9.05
C ILE A 42 1.10 19.53 -8.31
N VAL A 43 0.18 18.61 -8.60
CA VAL A 43 0.07 17.31 -7.91
C VAL A 43 0.72 16.20 -8.75
N ILE A 44 1.98 15.88 -8.45
CA ILE A 44 2.75 14.83 -9.11
C ILE A 44 2.25 13.48 -8.60
N GLY A 45 1.27 12.91 -9.30
CA GLY A 45 0.55 11.72 -8.86
C GLY A 45 -0.94 11.79 -9.19
N ALA A 46 -1.46 10.75 -9.85
CA ALA A 46 -2.88 10.54 -10.18
C ALA A 46 -3.28 9.06 -9.99
N GLY A 47 -2.49 8.31 -9.22
CA GLY A 47 -3.05 7.25 -8.38
C GLY A 47 -3.91 7.85 -7.26
N PHE A 48 -4.59 7.01 -6.48
CA PHE A 48 -5.59 7.45 -5.49
C PHE A 48 -5.16 8.59 -4.57
N ALA A 49 -3.92 8.59 -4.05
CA ALA A 49 -3.42 9.64 -3.16
C ALA A 49 -3.39 11.02 -3.82
N GLY A 50 -2.92 11.09 -5.07
CA GLY A 50 -2.83 12.34 -5.83
C GLY A 50 -4.19 12.81 -6.37
N LEU A 51 -5.03 11.89 -6.85
CA LEU A 51 -6.42 12.20 -7.22
C LEU A 51 -7.22 12.74 -6.02
N ALA A 52 -7.10 12.13 -4.84
CA ALA A 52 -7.74 12.61 -3.63
C ALA A 52 -7.23 14.00 -3.21
N ALA A 53 -5.92 14.26 -3.33
CA ALA A 53 -5.33 15.56 -3.05
C ALA A 53 -5.81 16.65 -4.03
N ALA A 54 -5.78 16.39 -5.34
CA ALA A 54 -6.25 17.32 -6.36
C ALA A 54 -7.75 17.63 -6.22
N TYR A 55 -8.57 16.61 -5.95
CA TYR A 55 -9.99 16.80 -5.67
C TYR A 55 -10.22 17.63 -4.39
N ALA A 56 -9.50 17.34 -3.30
CA ALA A 56 -9.61 18.08 -2.05
C ALA A 56 -9.16 19.55 -2.18
N LEU A 57 -8.17 19.85 -3.02
CA LEU A 57 -7.80 21.22 -3.38
C LEU A 57 -8.93 21.90 -4.15
N LYS A 58 -9.45 21.28 -5.23
CA LYS A 58 -10.51 21.87 -6.06
C LYS A 58 -11.79 22.18 -5.26
N GLN A 59 -12.18 21.30 -4.34
CA GLN A 59 -13.33 21.51 -3.46
C GLN A 59 -13.15 22.65 -2.44
N ARG A 60 -11.89 23.02 -2.10
CA ARG A 60 -11.57 24.13 -1.19
C ARG A 60 -11.34 25.46 -1.91
N CYS A 61 -10.86 25.42 -3.16
CA CYS A 61 -10.44 26.61 -3.90
C CYS A 61 -11.50 27.17 -4.87
N GLY A 62 -12.52 26.39 -5.26
CA GLY A 62 -13.73 26.92 -5.88
C GLY A 62 -13.59 27.51 -7.29
N ARG A 63 -13.19 26.67 -8.26
CA ARG A 63 -13.03 26.97 -9.71
C ARG A 63 -11.99 28.07 -10.05
N ASP A 64 -10.83 27.64 -10.53
CA ASP A 64 -10.61 27.56 -11.99
C ASP A 64 -9.39 26.67 -12.29
N GLU A 65 -8.75 26.80 -13.45
CA GLU A 65 -8.21 25.68 -14.24
C GLU A 65 -6.72 25.30 -14.01
N GLU A 66 -6.40 24.15 -14.61
CA GLU A 66 -5.14 23.70 -15.21
C GLU A 66 -4.12 22.81 -14.42
N ASN A 67 -3.84 21.65 -15.05
CA ASN A 67 -2.63 20.80 -14.97
C ASN A 67 -2.21 20.12 -13.64
N LEU A 68 -2.43 18.79 -13.48
CA LEU A 68 -1.32 17.80 -13.46
C LEU A 68 -1.69 16.30 -13.59
N VAL A 69 -0.70 15.41 -13.47
CA VAL A 69 -0.54 14.14 -14.23
C VAL A 69 -0.13 12.97 -13.32
N VAL A 70 -0.62 11.74 -13.63
CA VAL A 70 0.17 10.48 -13.58
C VAL A 70 -0.58 9.29 -14.20
N GLU A 71 0.16 8.20 -14.41
CA GLU A 71 -0.23 6.96 -15.07
C GLU A 71 0.40 5.75 -14.33
N LEU A 72 -0.10 4.53 -14.51
CA LEU A 72 0.38 3.30 -13.83
C LEU A 72 0.28 2.05 -14.73
N GLY A 73 1.21 1.10 -14.60
CA GLY A 73 1.22 -0.21 -15.28
C GLY A 73 2.05 -1.28 -14.54
N ALA A 74 1.86 -2.57 -14.86
CA ALA A 74 2.49 -3.74 -14.23
C ALA A 74 2.34 -5.03 -15.09
N GLU A 75 3.19 -6.08 -14.91
CA GLU A 75 3.05 -7.40 -15.60
C GLU A 75 3.80 -8.59 -14.91
N TRP A 76 3.69 -9.86 -15.39
CA TRP A 76 4.02 -11.14 -14.67
C TRP A 76 5.30 -11.91 -15.18
N VAL A 77 5.64 -13.23 -15.06
CA VAL A 77 4.85 -14.49 -15.21
C VAL A 77 5.48 -15.82 -14.62
N GLY A 78 4.85 -16.50 -13.63
CA GLY A 78 4.96 -17.90 -13.03
C GLY A 78 6.33 -18.63 -12.84
N ASN A 79 6.55 -19.85 -12.26
CA ASN A 79 5.87 -21.15 -11.86
C ASN A 79 6.87 -21.97 -10.92
N SER A 80 6.82 -23.27 -10.51
CA SER A 80 5.90 -24.45 -10.45
C SER A 80 6.48 -25.65 -9.60
N HIS A 81 5.68 -26.71 -9.39
CA HIS A 81 5.96 -28.10 -8.89
C HIS A 81 6.32 -28.28 -7.38
N GLU A 82 6.11 -29.44 -6.70
CA GLU A 82 5.62 -30.80 -7.06
C GLU A 82 4.54 -31.34 -6.03
N ARG A 83 4.17 -32.62 -5.94
CA ARG A 83 2.93 -33.07 -5.21
C ARG A 83 3.00 -32.99 -3.67
N ASN A 84 1.93 -32.47 -3.06
CA ASN A 84 1.81 -32.24 -1.60
C ASN A 84 1.01 -33.30 -0.82
N GLN A 85 1.15 -33.23 0.52
CA GLN A 85 0.16 -33.77 1.47
C GLN A 85 -1.03 -32.80 1.60
N TYR A 86 -2.23 -33.33 1.87
CA TYR A 86 -3.46 -32.52 1.96
C TYR A 86 -4.13 -32.66 3.33
N ALA A 87 -4.42 -31.52 3.96
CA ALA A 87 -5.32 -31.46 5.10
C ALA A 87 -6.77 -31.20 4.65
N LYS A 88 -7.75 -31.55 5.49
CA LYS A 88 -9.13 -31.07 5.34
C LYS A 88 -9.24 -29.62 5.84
N ALA A 89 -10.29 -28.92 5.43
CA ALA A 89 -10.64 -27.62 6.02
C ALA A 89 -10.66 -27.70 7.55
N ASN A 90 -10.09 -26.70 8.22
CA ASN A 90 -9.92 -26.59 9.67
C ASN A 90 -9.08 -27.70 10.35
N ALA A 91 -8.49 -28.64 9.60
CA ALA A 91 -7.62 -29.69 10.16
C ALA A 91 -6.13 -29.29 10.24
N TRP A 92 -5.74 -28.18 9.59
CA TRP A 92 -4.39 -27.61 9.65
C TRP A 92 -4.42 -26.23 10.32
N ASP A 93 -4.80 -26.24 11.59
CA ASP A 93 -4.88 -25.09 12.50
C ASP A 93 -3.71 -25.10 13.51
N PHE A 94 -3.45 -23.98 14.18
CA PHE A 94 -2.43 -23.83 15.23
C PHE A 94 -2.67 -24.74 16.44
N SER A 95 -1.62 -25.06 17.22
CA SER A 95 -1.80 -25.66 18.56
C SER A 95 -2.45 -24.70 19.54
N ASP A 96 -3.23 -25.22 20.50
CA ASP A 96 -3.92 -24.38 21.49
C ASP A 96 -2.95 -23.71 22.47
N ASN A 97 -1.77 -24.32 22.69
CA ASN A 97 -0.64 -23.69 23.36
C ASN A 97 -0.19 -22.42 22.60
N TRP A 98 0.02 -22.53 21.29
CA TRP A 98 0.43 -21.38 20.48
C TRP A 98 -0.66 -20.31 20.36
N LYS A 99 -1.94 -20.69 20.20
CA LYS A 99 -3.09 -19.74 20.24
C LYS A 99 -3.11 -18.95 21.54
N THR A 100 -2.93 -19.64 22.67
CA THR A 100 -2.88 -19.02 24.00
C THR A 100 -1.70 -18.05 24.12
N LYS A 101 -0.50 -18.49 23.71
CA LYS A 101 0.72 -17.68 23.78
C LYS A 101 0.65 -16.45 22.87
N MET A 102 0.17 -16.60 21.64
CA MET A 102 -0.05 -15.50 20.70
C MET A 102 -0.98 -14.44 21.30
N LYS A 103 -2.09 -14.85 21.94
CA LYS A 103 -2.99 -13.92 22.63
C LYS A 103 -2.26 -13.12 23.70
N THR A 104 -1.47 -13.77 24.56
CA THR A 104 -0.68 -13.09 25.60
C THR A 104 0.34 -12.09 25.02
N LEU A 105 0.97 -12.41 23.88
CA LEU A 105 1.90 -11.49 23.21
C LEU A 105 1.18 -10.23 22.67
N LEU A 106 -0.02 -10.39 22.09
CA LEU A 106 -0.83 -9.28 21.56
C LEU A 106 -1.49 -8.44 22.68
N GLU A 107 -1.79 -9.04 23.82
CA GLU A 107 -2.23 -8.31 25.03
C GLU A 107 -1.05 -7.55 25.65
N GLY A 108 0.13 -8.18 25.75
CA GLY A 108 1.36 -7.55 26.26
C GLY A 108 1.83 -6.35 25.42
N TYR A 109 1.76 -6.44 24.08
CA TYR A 109 2.09 -5.32 23.18
C TYR A 109 1.39 -4.01 23.57
N LYS A 110 0.13 -4.08 24.01
CA LYS A 110 -0.70 -2.92 24.38
C LYS A 110 -0.21 -2.19 25.64
N THR A 111 0.70 -2.79 26.40
CA THR A 111 1.31 -2.20 27.60
C THR A 111 2.73 -1.66 27.38
N LEU A 112 3.31 -1.83 26.17
CA LEU A 112 4.69 -1.45 25.89
C LEU A 112 4.87 0.07 25.77
N ASP A 113 6.00 0.54 26.29
CA ASP A 113 6.47 1.91 26.06
C ASP A 113 7.13 2.09 24.68
N GLU A 114 7.43 3.35 24.33
CA GLU A 114 8.01 3.67 23.02
C GLU A 114 9.45 3.15 22.84
N LYS A 115 10.22 2.96 23.92
CA LYS A 115 11.57 2.37 23.86
C LYS A 115 11.48 0.88 23.56
N GLN A 116 10.56 0.17 24.21
CA GLN A 116 10.28 -1.25 23.96
C GLN A 116 9.77 -1.49 22.53
N LYS A 117 8.95 -0.57 21.98
CA LYS A 117 8.53 -0.62 20.57
C LYS A 117 9.69 -0.41 19.59
N ILE A 118 10.60 0.53 19.87
CA ILE A 118 11.82 0.74 19.08
C ILE A 118 12.74 -0.50 19.13
N GLU A 119 12.85 -1.16 20.29
CA GLU A 119 13.59 -2.42 20.43
C GLU A 119 12.96 -3.54 19.59
N LEU A 120 11.62 -3.65 19.56
CA LEU A 120 10.91 -4.59 18.69
C LEU A 120 11.06 -4.28 17.19
N ASP A 121 11.23 -3.01 16.80
CA ASP A 121 11.42 -2.63 15.39
C ASP A 121 12.78 -3.09 14.84
N SER A 122 13.76 -3.35 15.72
CA SER A 122 15.07 -3.93 15.39
C SER A 122 15.09 -5.45 15.21
N ILE A 123 13.95 -6.12 15.43
CA ILE A 123 13.82 -7.59 15.39
C ILE A 123 12.86 -7.96 14.27
N ASP A 124 13.23 -8.91 13.40
CA ASP A 124 12.30 -9.46 12.40
C ASP A 124 11.22 -10.33 13.05
N TRP A 125 10.01 -10.32 12.48
CA TRP A 125 8.85 -11.00 13.03
C TRP A 125 9.07 -12.51 13.17
N TRP A 126 9.77 -13.16 12.24
CA TRP A 126 10.15 -14.57 12.38
C TRP A 126 11.06 -14.84 13.58
N ARG A 127 12.11 -14.04 13.78
CA ARG A 127 12.99 -14.16 14.96
C ARG A 127 12.21 -13.89 16.25
N TYR A 128 11.28 -12.94 16.27
CA TYR A 128 10.43 -12.70 17.42
C TYR A 128 9.53 -13.90 17.73
N LEU A 129 8.90 -14.52 16.72
CA LEU A 129 8.10 -15.73 16.86
C LEU A 129 8.92 -16.87 17.47
N VAL A 130 10.12 -17.15 16.94
CA VAL A 130 11.02 -18.21 17.44
C VAL A 130 11.53 -17.92 18.85
N ASN A 131 11.94 -16.69 19.14
CA ASN A 131 12.34 -16.27 20.49
C ASN A 131 11.20 -16.44 21.51
N ASN A 132 9.95 -16.33 21.06
CA ASN A 132 8.75 -16.60 21.85
C ASN A 132 8.24 -18.05 21.70
N GLY A 133 9.08 -18.99 21.24
CA GLY A 133 8.75 -20.42 21.20
C GLY A 133 7.61 -20.78 20.27
N CYS A 134 7.50 -20.10 19.13
CA CYS A 134 6.76 -20.59 17.97
C CYS A 134 7.65 -21.57 17.21
N GLU A 135 7.23 -22.82 17.05
CA GLU A 135 8.05 -23.88 16.45
C GLU A 135 7.22 -24.88 15.63
N GLY A 136 7.93 -25.73 14.86
CA GLY A 136 7.33 -26.80 14.07
C GLY A 136 6.18 -26.32 13.17
N LYS A 137 5.04 -27.02 13.24
CA LYS A 137 3.83 -26.72 12.45
C LYS A 137 3.36 -25.28 12.64
N ASP A 138 3.37 -24.77 13.87
CA ASP A 138 2.78 -23.46 14.18
C ASP A 138 3.61 -22.32 13.57
N LEU A 139 4.94 -22.48 13.55
CA LEU A 139 5.85 -21.56 12.87
C LEU A 139 5.70 -21.62 11.34
N VAL A 140 5.48 -22.80 10.75
CA VAL A 140 5.22 -22.95 9.31
C VAL A 140 3.89 -22.29 8.92
N ILE A 141 2.82 -22.48 9.68
CA ILE A 141 1.53 -21.82 9.43
C ILE A 141 1.67 -20.30 9.58
N ARG A 142 2.42 -19.80 10.58
CA ARG A 142 2.74 -18.37 10.72
C ARG A 142 3.54 -17.83 9.53
N GLU A 143 4.63 -18.50 9.13
CA GLU A 143 5.47 -18.04 8.02
C GLU A 143 4.74 -18.03 6.68
N LEU A 144 3.73 -18.90 6.49
CA LEU A 144 2.88 -18.90 5.30
C LEU A 144 1.77 -17.84 5.36
N LEU A 145 0.96 -17.79 6.44
CA LEU A 145 -0.19 -16.88 6.54
C LEU A 145 0.24 -15.41 6.67
N ASP A 146 1.07 -15.09 7.66
CA ASP A 146 1.44 -13.70 7.98
C ASP A 146 2.19 -13.04 6.81
N SER A 147 2.94 -13.83 6.02
CA SER A 147 3.58 -13.34 4.79
C SER A 147 2.57 -12.92 3.71
N THR A 148 1.32 -13.41 3.75
CA THR A 148 0.23 -12.90 2.89
C THR A 148 -0.27 -11.53 3.36
N ASP A 149 -0.42 -11.33 4.69
CA ASP A 149 -0.84 -10.05 5.28
C ASP A 149 0.18 -8.93 4.99
N PHE A 150 1.48 -9.22 5.14
CA PHE A 150 2.54 -8.25 4.91
C PHE A 150 3.05 -8.19 3.46
N GLY A 151 2.68 -9.16 2.61
CA GLY A 151 3.05 -9.19 1.18
C GLY A 151 4.52 -9.55 0.90
N GLU A 152 5.27 -9.98 1.91
CA GLU A 152 6.70 -10.30 1.85
C GLU A 152 7.03 -11.30 2.98
N SER A 153 8.15 -12.03 2.87
CA SER A 153 8.56 -12.94 3.94
C SER A 153 8.71 -12.19 5.27
N ILE A 154 8.17 -12.76 6.34
CA ILE A 154 8.21 -12.24 7.73
C ILE A 154 9.61 -12.07 8.35
N ARG A 155 10.67 -12.30 7.57
CA ARG A 155 12.07 -11.99 7.85
C ARG A 155 12.46 -10.56 7.45
N HIS A 156 11.62 -9.90 6.65
CA HIS A 156 11.74 -8.49 6.25
C HIS A 156 10.69 -7.58 6.93
N VAL A 157 9.85 -8.15 7.81
CA VAL A 157 8.79 -7.45 8.55
C VAL A 157 9.28 -7.24 9.98
N SER A 158 9.22 -6.01 10.52
CA SER A 158 9.61 -5.78 11.91
C SER A 158 8.57 -6.37 12.87
N ALA A 159 9.03 -6.90 14.01
CA ALA A 159 8.15 -7.46 15.03
C ALA A 159 7.25 -6.39 15.64
N TYR A 160 7.70 -5.13 15.70
CA TYR A 160 6.85 -3.99 16.08
C TYR A 160 5.68 -3.84 15.10
N ILE A 161 5.92 -3.76 13.80
CA ILE A 161 4.87 -3.61 12.78
C ILE A 161 3.90 -4.81 12.81
N ALA A 162 4.42 -6.03 12.97
CA ALA A 162 3.57 -7.22 13.02
C ALA A 162 2.67 -7.26 14.27
N LEU A 163 3.24 -6.99 15.45
CA LEU A 163 2.47 -6.92 16.70
C LEU A 163 1.44 -5.80 16.68
N ALA A 164 1.79 -4.61 16.19
CA ALA A 164 0.85 -3.50 16.00
C ALA A 164 -0.31 -3.91 15.09
N THR A 165 0.00 -4.46 13.91
CA THR A 165 -1.00 -4.90 12.92
C THR A 165 -1.99 -5.90 13.51
N PHE A 166 -1.53 -6.91 14.24
CA PHE A 166 -2.40 -7.92 14.82
C PHE A 166 -3.12 -7.44 16.09
N ALA A 167 -2.46 -6.69 16.98
CA ALA A 167 -3.03 -6.25 18.25
C ALA A 167 -4.03 -5.09 18.11
N GLU A 168 -3.87 -4.26 17.09
CA GLU A 168 -4.74 -3.12 16.73
C GLU A 168 -5.74 -3.48 15.61
N SER A 169 -5.74 -4.73 15.15
CA SER A 169 -6.74 -5.26 14.21
C SER A 169 -8.17 -5.19 14.78
N SER A 170 -9.17 -5.19 13.90
CA SER A 170 -10.57 -5.24 14.29
C SER A 170 -11.41 -5.98 13.24
N GLU A 171 -12.59 -6.45 13.66
CA GLU A 171 -13.63 -7.06 12.81
C GLU A 171 -14.09 -6.16 11.65
N LYS A 172 -13.71 -4.87 11.63
CA LYS A 172 -14.03 -3.93 10.54
C LYS A 172 -12.96 -3.87 9.44
N ASN A 173 -11.85 -4.61 9.59
CA ASN A 173 -10.79 -4.73 8.59
C ASN A 173 -11.01 -5.89 7.60
N GLU A 174 -12.24 -6.38 7.46
CA GLU A 174 -12.58 -7.47 6.53
C GLU A 174 -12.25 -7.13 5.07
N MET A 175 -11.38 -7.91 4.45
CA MET A 175 -11.03 -7.80 3.01
C MET A 175 -12.15 -8.29 2.05
N ASP A 176 -13.32 -8.63 2.59
CA ASP A 176 -14.41 -9.24 1.81
C ASP A 176 -15.21 -8.25 0.96
N LEU A 177 -15.28 -6.98 1.36
CA LEU A 177 -16.05 -5.96 0.66
C LEU A 177 -15.38 -5.53 -0.66
N LYS A 178 -16.17 -5.41 -1.73
CA LYS A 178 -15.70 -5.16 -3.10
C LYS A 178 -16.59 -4.08 -3.75
N MET A 179 -15.98 -3.09 -4.40
CA MET A 179 -16.73 -2.03 -5.08
C MET A 179 -17.46 -2.60 -6.31
N GLN A 180 -18.77 -2.39 -6.40
CA GLN A 180 -19.55 -2.74 -7.60
C GLN A 180 -19.04 -1.90 -8.79
N GLY A 181 -18.78 -2.56 -9.93
CA GLY A 181 -18.08 -1.95 -11.07
C GLY A 181 -16.55 -1.88 -10.93
N GLY A 182 -15.98 -2.33 -9.81
CA GLY A 182 -14.54 -2.38 -9.55
C GLY A 182 -13.94 -1.07 -9.04
N ASN A 183 -12.83 -1.17 -8.30
CA ASN A 183 -12.22 -0.04 -7.57
C ASN A 183 -11.79 1.12 -8.48
N THR A 184 -11.55 0.87 -9.78
CA THR A 184 -11.30 1.90 -10.82
C THR A 184 -12.40 2.96 -10.88
N MET A 185 -13.63 2.62 -10.49
CA MET A 185 -14.75 3.57 -10.40
C MET A 185 -14.45 4.76 -9.46
N LEU A 186 -13.72 4.55 -8.37
CA LEU A 186 -13.33 5.62 -7.45
C LEU A 186 -12.31 6.58 -8.10
N ALA A 187 -11.32 6.04 -8.82
CA ALA A 187 -10.33 6.85 -9.54
C ALA A 187 -11.01 7.66 -10.65
N ARG A 188 -11.92 7.03 -11.41
CA ARG A 188 -12.74 7.71 -12.42
C ARG A 188 -13.62 8.81 -11.82
N LYS A 189 -14.24 8.58 -10.65
CA LYS A 189 -15.07 9.59 -9.99
C LYS A 189 -14.28 10.77 -9.44
N PHE A 190 -13.05 10.57 -8.97
CA PHE A 190 -12.15 11.69 -8.68
C PHE A 190 -11.79 12.44 -9.96
N ALA A 191 -11.43 11.75 -11.05
CA ALA A 191 -11.08 12.38 -12.33
C ALA A 191 -12.23 13.21 -12.93
N GLU A 192 -13.45 12.69 -12.91
CA GLU A 192 -14.67 13.44 -13.29
C GLU A 192 -14.86 14.70 -12.42
N GLY A 193 -14.65 14.60 -11.10
CA GLY A 193 -14.77 15.74 -10.19
C GLY A 193 -13.67 16.81 -10.37
N ILE A 194 -12.44 16.37 -10.65
CA ILE A 194 -11.28 17.24 -10.98
C ILE A 194 -11.49 17.88 -12.37
N GLY A 195 -12.18 17.22 -13.28
CA GLY A 195 -12.23 17.55 -14.71
C GLY A 195 -11.02 16.93 -15.41
N THR A 196 -11.28 16.12 -16.44
CA THR A 196 -10.26 15.29 -17.11
C THR A 196 -9.18 16.12 -17.79
N ASP A 197 -9.50 17.34 -18.23
CA ASP A 197 -8.56 18.20 -18.96
C ASP A 197 -7.49 18.80 -18.02
N ASN A 198 -7.76 18.81 -16.71
CA ASN A 198 -6.76 19.09 -15.68
C ASN A 198 -5.87 17.86 -15.39
N ILE A 199 -6.12 16.70 -16.02
CA ILE A 199 -5.40 15.43 -15.82
C ILE A 199 -4.75 14.97 -17.13
N LEU A 200 -3.57 15.51 -17.40
CA LEU A 200 -2.74 15.11 -18.54
C LEU A 200 -2.08 13.74 -18.25
N THR A 201 -1.61 13.02 -19.28
CA THR A 201 -0.87 11.75 -19.17
C THR A 201 0.39 11.76 -20.05
N GLY A 202 1.32 10.81 -19.90
CA GLY A 202 2.58 10.82 -20.66
C GLY A 202 3.56 11.98 -20.35
N HIS A 203 3.45 12.62 -19.18
CA HIS A 203 4.36 13.68 -18.71
C HIS A 203 5.23 13.19 -17.52
N ILE A 204 6.11 12.23 -17.78
CA ILE A 204 7.02 11.69 -16.76
C ILE A 204 7.96 12.79 -16.26
N VAL A 205 7.86 13.16 -14.99
CA VAL A 205 8.74 14.16 -14.36
C VAL A 205 10.16 13.61 -14.24
N LYS A 206 11.16 14.42 -14.61
CA LYS A 206 12.59 14.08 -14.53
C LYS A 206 13.39 15.04 -13.66
N ARG A 207 13.00 16.31 -13.57
CA ARG A 207 13.71 17.32 -12.79
C ARG A 207 12.73 18.32 -12.16
N ILE A 208 13.01 18.72 -10.93
CA ILE A 208 12.22 19.67 -10.15
C ILE A 208 13.17 20.73 -9.58
N GLU A 209 13.06 21.95 -10.09
CA GLU A 209 13.78 23.12 -9.58
C GLU A 209 12.87 23.87 -8.59
N GLN A 210 13.35 24.18 -7.39
CA GLN A 210 12.63 24.87 -6.31
C GLN A 210 13.43 26.10 -5.88
N LYS A 211 12.91 27.28 -6.23
CA LYS A 211 13.43 28.60 -5.80
C LYS A 211 12.26 29.38 -5.20
N ASP A 212 11.99 30.59 -5.68
CA ASP A 212 10.80 31.38 -5.30
C ASP A 212 9.49 30.73 -5.78
N SER A 213 9.57 29.98 -6.88
CA SER A 213 8.53 29.08 -7.42
C SER A 213 9.10 27.67 -7.65
N VAL A 214 8.22 26.71 -7.94
CA VAL A 214 8.59 25.35 -8.33
C VAL A 214 8.38 25.16 -9.83
N LYS A 215 9.40 24.65 -10.51
CA LYS A 215 9.41 24.35 -11.94
C LYS A 215 9.61 22.85 -12.14
N VAL A 216 8.66 22.22 -12.81
CA VAL A 216 8.60 20.77 -13.01
C VAL A 216 8.86 20.47 -14.48
N ILE A 217 9.93 19.73 -14.75
CA ILE A 217 10.46 19.45 -16.09
C ILE A 217 10.25 17.96 -16.41
N CYS A 218 9.62 17.68 -17.55
CA CYS A 218 9.22 16.36 -17.98
C CYS A 218 10.13 15.80 -19.08
N GLU A 219 10.16 14.47 -19.22
CA GLU A 219 10.92 13.71 -20.22
C GLU A 219 10.59 14.12 -21.66
N ASN A 220 9.34 14.50 -21.91
CA ASN A 220 8.85 14.98 -23.20
C ASN A 220 9.20 16.46 -23.49
N GLY A 221 10.11 17.05 -22.72
CA GLY A 221 10.57 18.45 -22.86
C GLY A 221 9.61 19.51 -22.31
N LYS A 222 8.36 19.16 -21.98
CA LYS A 222 7.42 20.12 -21.39
C LYS A 222 7.84 20.51 -19.98
N THR A 223 7.49 21.75 -19.62
CA THR A 223 7.80 22.37 -18.34
C THR A 223 6.54 23.03 -17.79
N PHE A 224 6.31 22.88 -16.49
CA PHE A 224 5.19 23.50 -15.76
C PHE A 224 5.72 24.31 -14.57
N GLU A 225 5.03 25.40 -14.19
CA GLU A 225 5.44 26.26 -13.08
C GLU A 225 4.29 26.50 -12.10
N ALA A 226 4.59 26.39 -10.80
CA ALA A 226 3.62 26.57 -9.73
C ALA A 226 4.25 27.14 -8.46
N ASP A 227 3.39 27.59 -7.53
CA ASP A 227 3.82 28.15 -6.27
C ASP A 227 4.14 27.05 -5.23
N LYS A 228 3.53 25.85 -5.39
CA LYS A 228 3.80 24.63 -4.60
C LYS A 228 3.64 23.35 -5.43
N ILE A 229 4.21 22.24 -4.94
CA ILE A 229 3.95 20.88 -5.44
C ILE A 229 3.44 19.97 -4.32
N ILE A 230 2.67 18.95 -4.69
CA ILE A 230 2.39 17.76 -3.88
C ILE A 230 3.01 16.56 -4.59
N CYS A 231 3.90 15.84 -3.91
CA CYS A 231 4.49 14.61 -4.44
C CYS A 231 3.71 13.41 -3.91
N ALA A 232 2.95 12.75 -4.80
CA ALA A 232 2.04 11.64 -4.50
C ALA A 232 2.37 10.39 -5.37
N ILE A 233 3.65 10.20 -5.68
CA ILE A 233 4.22 9.04 -6.37
C ILE A 233 5.02 8.14 -5.39
N PRO A 234 5.22 6.85 -5.69
CA PRO A 234 6.04 5.93 -4.89
C PRO A 234 7.50 6.40 -4.74
N THR A 235 8.20 6.01 -3.66
CA THR A 235 9.59 6.44 -3.39
C THR A 235 10.56 5.97 -4.48
N PHE A 236 10.31 4.79 -5.08
CA PHE A 236 11.10 4.29 -6.21
C PHE A 236 11.02 5.20 -7.45
N ALA A 237 9.97 6.02 -7.58
CA ALA A 237 9.84 7.04 -8.62
C ALA A 237 10.42 8.39 -8.17
N ILE A 238 10.24 8.77 -6.89
CA ILE A 238 10.86 9.97 -6.29
C ILE A 238 12.38 9.98 -6.48
N ARG A 239 13.04 8.82 -6.31
CA ARG A 239 14.50 8.69 -6.45
C ARG A 239 15.01 8.91 -7.89
N ASN A 240 14.15 8.78 -8.89
CA ASN A 240 14.50 8.92 -10.32
C ASN A 240 14.30 10.36 -10.83
N ILE A 241 13.93 11.29 -9.94
CA ILE A 241 13.80 12.72 -10.22
C ILE A 241 15.06 13.44 -9.72
N GLN A 242 15.61 14.34 -10.53
CA GLN A 242 16.64 15.30 -10.14
C GLN A 242 16.02 16.44 -9.34
N TRP A 243 16.32 16.52 -8.04
CA TRP A 243 15.81 17.54 -7.13
C TRP A 243 16.83 18.67 -6.96
N GLU A 244 16.40 19.92 -7.16
CA GLU A 244 17.23 21.11 -6.98
C GLU A 244 16.53 22.15 -6.10
N PRO A 245 17.04 22.48 -4.90
CA PRO A 245 18.11 21.76 -4.19
C PRO A 245 17.73 20.29 -3.92
N GLY A 246 18.75 19.46 -3.67
CA GLY A 246 18.58 18.05 -3.37
C GLY A 246 17.65 17.80 -2.17
N LEU A 247 17.01 16.64 -2.14
CA LEU A 247 16.19 16.25 -0.99
C LEU A 247 17.05 16.19 0.29
N PRO A 248 16.48 16.58 1.46
CA PRO A 248 17.13 16.42 2.76
C PRO A 248 17.68 15.00 2.98
N PRO A 249 18.88 14.82 3.55
CA PRO A 249 19.54 13.52 3.67
C PRO A 249 18.69 12.44 4.35
N GLU A 250 17.90 12.79 5.36
CA GLU A 250 17.02 11.88 6.08
C GLU A 250 15.87 11.35 5.19
N LYS A 251 15.43 12.14 4.21
CA LYS A 251 14.46 11.68 3.19
C LYS A 251 15.13 10.78 2.16
N VAL A 252 16.35 11.10 1.73
CA VAL A 252 17.12 10.25 0.80
C VAL A 252 17.40 8.89 1.42
N GLN A 253 17.77 8.85 2.70
CA GLN A 253 17.94 7.62 3.48
C GLN A 253 16.65 6.82 3.53
N ALA A 254 15.53 7.41 3.98
CA ALA A 254 14.24 6.71 4.06
C ALA A 254 13.72 6.23 2.69
N ILE A 255 14.03 6.92 1.59
CA ILE A 255 13.71 6.49 0.21
C ILE A 255 14.52 5.26 -0.20
N ASN A 256 15.77 5.14 0.24
CA ASN A 256 16.67 4.04 -0.08
C ASN A 256 16.45 2.80 0.82
N GLU A 257 16.05 3.00 2.07
CA GLU A 257 15.80 1.94 3.05
C GLU A 257 14.41 1.30 2.91
N LEU A 258 13.44 1.97 2.27
CA LEU A 258 12.08 1.44 2.09
C LEU A 258 12.05 0.27 1.08
N GLN A 259 12.01 -0.96 1.60
CA GLN A 259 11.77 -2.15 0.80
C GLN A 259 10.32 -2.20 0.30
N TYR A 260 10.14 -2.46 -1.00
CA TYR A 260 8.83 -2.76 -1.58
C TYR A 260 8.53 -4.26 -1.51
N ALA A 261 7.34 -4.60 -1.03
CA ALA A 261 6.82 -5.97 -1.02
C ALA A 261 6.64 -6.50 -2.45
N ARG A 262 7.11 -7.73 -2.70
CA ARG A 262 7.05 -8.38 -4.01
C ARG A 262 5.77 -9.19 -4.11
N ILE A 263 4.75 -8.68 -4.80
CA ILE A 263 3.39 -9.21 -4.75
C ILE A 263 2.86 -9.48 -6.17
N ASN A 264 2.28 -10.66 -6.36
CA ASN A 264 1.75 -11.14 -7.65
C ASN A 264 0.33 -11.71 -7.47
N LYS A 265 -0.61 -11.36 -8.38
CA LYS A 265 -2.04 -11.74 -8.32
C LYS A 265 -2.53 -12.38 -9.64
N ASN A 266 -2.81 -13.68 -9.58
CA ASN A 266 -3.13 -14.54 -10.71
C ASN A 266 -4.63 -14.84 -10.80
N ALA A 267 -5.38 -14.03 -11.53
CA ALA A 267 -6.82 -14.24 -11.73
C ALA A 267 -7.10 -15.36 -12.75
N ILE A 268 -7.61 -16.50 -12.29
CA ILE A 268 -7.98 -17.65 -13.13
C ILE A 268 -9.51 -17.75 -13.22
N LEU A 269 -10.06 -17.58 -14.43
CA LEU A 269 -11.50 -17.63 -14.70
C LEU A 269 -11.98 -19.06 -15.01
N PHE A 270 -12.89 -19.57 -14.19
CA PHE A 270 -13.52 -20.88 -14.38
C PHE A 270 -14.96 -20.75 -14.92
N LYS A 271 -15.34 -21.67 -15.83
CA LYS A 271 -16.70 -21.73 -16.40
C LYS A 271 -17.77 -22.11 -15.37
N LYS A 272 -17.39 -22.88 -14.34
CA LYS A 272 -18.21 -23.27 -13.18
C LYS A 272 -17.36 -23.14 -11.91
N ARG A 273 -17.92 -22.62 -10.82
CA ARG A 273 -17.33 -22.74 -9.46
C ARG A 273 -17.32 -24.22 -9.06
N PHE A 274 -16.15 -24.77 -8.75
CA PHE A 274 -16.01 -26.16 -8.27
C PHE A 274 -15.77 -26.25 -6.76
N TRP A 275 -15.39 -25.14 -6.13
CA TRP A 275 -15.06 -25.04 -4.70
C TRP A 275 -16.28 -25.04 -3.78
N ASN A 276 -17.49 -24.80 -4.33
CA ASN A 276 -18.82 -24.83 -3.69
C ASN A 276 -19.07 -23.86 -2.53
N ASP A 277 -18.10 -23.63 -1.65
CA ASP A 277 -18.20 -22.72 -0.52
C ASP A 277 -17.83 -21.28 -0.93
N GLU A 278 -18.59 -20.29 -0.49
CA GLU A 278 -18.30 -18.88 -0.74
C GLU A 278 -17.18 -18.35 0.18
N SER A 279 -16.89 -19.04 1.29
CA SER A 279 -15.72 -18.78 2.15
C SER A 279 -14.41 -19.39 1.65
N PHE A 280 -14.43 -20.13 0.52
CA PHE A 280 -13.28 -20.89 0.05
C PHE A 280 -12.00 -20.05 -0.14
N ASP A 281 -10.99 -20.44 0.62
CA ASP A 281 -9.57 -20.15 0.38
C ASP A 281 -8.73 -21.43 0.58
N LEU A 282 -7.43 -21.34 0.27
CA LEU A 282 -6.46 -22.41 0.48
C LEU A 282 -5.04 -21.83 0.54
N ILE A 283 -4.25 -22.23 1.53
CA ILE A 283 -2.83 -21.89 1.61
C ILE A 283 -1.93 -23.13 1.44
N THR A 284 -0.79 -22.95 0.79
CA THR A 284 0.23 -23.96 0.51
C THR A 284 1.63 -23.37 0.55
N ASP A 285 2.59 -24.21 0.89
CA ASP A 285 4.04 -24.05 0.75
C ASP A 285 4.56 -24.12 -0.70
N GLN A 286 3.72 -24.47 -1.69
CA GLN A 286 4.09 -24.43 -3.11
C GLN A 286 4.01 -23.05 -3.74
N THR A 287 4.57 -22.90 -4.94
CA THR A 287 4.63 -21.65 -5.71
C THR A 287 3.32 -20.84 -5.79
N PRO A 288 2.11 -21.44 -5.93
CA PRO A 288 0.86 -20.67 -5.97
C PRO A 288 0.49 -19.96 -4.65
N HIS A 289 1.16 -20.34 -3.55
CA HIS A 289 1.10 -19.83 -2.18
C HIS A 289 -0.30 -19.74 -1.56
N TYR A 290 -1.09 -18.72 -1.85
CA TYR A 290 -2.44 -18.55 -1.31
C TYR A 290 -3.48 -18.43 -2.43
N PHE A 291 -4.61 -19.14 -2.33
CA PHE A 291 -5.76 -19.01 -3.22
C PHE A 291 -6.97 -18.47 -2.47
N TYR A 292 -7.71 -17.52 -3.05
CA TYR A 292 -8.98 -17.05 -2.49
C TYR A 292 -10.08 -16.86 -3.56
N HIS A 293 -11.35 -16.97 -3.13
CA HIS A 293 -12.49 -16.78 -4.01
C HIS A 293 -12.75 -15.30 -4.36
N ALA A 294 -12.18 -14.84 -5.47
CA ALA A 294 -12.23 -13.44 -5.88
C ALA A 294 -13.64 -12.94 -6.30
N THR A 295 -14.54 -13.83 -6.73
CA THR A 295 -15.94 -13.50 -7.08
C THR A 295 -16.97 -13.92 -6.02
N LYS A 296 -16.54 -14.03 -4.77
CA LYS A 296 -17.40 -14.27 -3.60
C LYS A 296 -18.61 -13.32 -3.59
N ASN A 297 -19.78 -13.87 -3.26
CA ASN A 297 -21.10 -13.23 -3.22
C ASN A 297 -21.63 -12.65 -4.56
N GLN A 298 -20.98 -12.92 -5.70
CA GLN A 298 -21.47 -12.45 -7.01
C GLN A 298 -22.45 -13.45 -7.64
N PRO A 299 -23.59 -13.03 -8.22
CA PRO A 299 -24.60 -13.92 -8.82
C PRO A 299 -24.15 -14.43 -10.20
N SER A 300 -23.27 -15.43 -10.23
CA SER A 300 -22.77 -16.04 -11.47
C SER A 300 -22.28 -17.47 -11.25
N GLN A 301 -22.61 -18.38 -12.17
CA GLN A 301 -22.07 -19.75 -12.18
C GLN A 301 -20.57 -19.77 -12.54
N LYS A 302 -20.09 -18.77 -13.27
CA LYS A 302 -18.65 -18.54 -13.46
C LYS A 302 -18.04 -18.06 -12.13
N GLY A 303 -16.74 -18.26 -11.96
CA GLY A 303 -16.04 -17.68 -10.83
C GLY A 303 -14.55 -17.52 -11.08
N VAL A 304 -13.92 -16.63 -10.32
CA VAL A 304 -12.47 -16.44 -10.33
C VAL A 304 -11.90 -16.93 -9.01
N LEU A 305 -10.82 -17.69 -9.09
CA LEU A 305 -9.84 -17.82 -8.01
C LEU A 305 -8.67 -16.90 -8.32
N ILE A 306 -8.15 -16.22 -7.31
CA ILE A 306 -6.85 -15.53 -7.42
C ILE A 306 -5.84 -16.36 -6.65
N SER A 307 -4.76 -16.79 -7.31
CA SER A 307 -3.51 -17.13 -6.61
C SER A 307 -2.78 -15.84 -6.27
N TYR A 308 -2.35 -15.73 -5.02
CA TYR A 308 -1.67 -14.60 -4.42
C TYR A 308 -0.33 -15.11 -3.92
N THR A 309 0.74 -14.61 -4.54
CA THR A 309 2.10 -15.06 -4.29
C THR A 309 2.95 -13.88 -3.87
N ILE A 310 3.73 -14.05 -2.81
CA ILE A 310 4.50 -12.99 -2.15
C ILE A 310 6.00 -13.29 -2.20
N GLY A 311 6.84 -12.28 -2.00
CA GLY A 311 8.27 -12.43 -1.72
C GLY A 311 9.01 -13.37 -2.66
N ALA A 312 9.56 -14.46 -2.12
CA ALA A 312 10.22 -15.49 -2.91
C ALA A 312 9.24 -16.24 -3.84
N TYR A 313 8.02 -16.55 -3.41
CA TYR A 313 7.00 -17.18 -4.26
C TYR A 313 6.58 -16.29 -5.43
N ALA A 314 6.53 -14.97 -5.23
CA ALA A 314 6.33 -14.01 -6.32
C ALA A 314 7.48 -14.05 -7.33
N MET A 315 8.74 -14.16 -6.88
CA MET A 315 9.92 -14.21 -7.75
C MET A 315 10.11 -15.55 -8.48
N TYR A 316 9.81 -16.69 -7.84
CA TYR A 316 9.73 -17.98 -8.55
C TYR A 316 8.53 -17.97 -9.52
N GLY A 317 7.42 -17.38 -9.07
CA GLY A 317 6.27 -16.95 -9.85
C GLY A 317 6.55 -15.81 -10.87
N LEU A 318 7.79 -15.64 -11.31
CA LEU A 318 8.21 -14.68 -12.35
C LEU A 318 9.26 -15.27 -13.33
N ASN A 319 9.81 -16.45 -13.04
CA ASN A 319 11.03 -16.97 -13.67
C ASN A 319 10.81 -18.15 -14.65
N GLN A 320 9.63 -18.78 -14.69
CA GLN A 320 9.41 -20.03 -15.44
C GLN A 320 8.42 -19.94 -16.61
N TRP A 321 7.43 -19.03 -16.66
CA TRP A 321 6.51 -19.03 -17.83
C TRP A 321 7.18 -18.49 -19.10
N PHE A 322 8.21 -17.66 -18.99
CA PHE A 322 8.96 -17.13 -20.14
C PHE A 322 9.78 -18.19 -20.92
N ASN A 323 9.95 -19.41 -20.40
CA ASN A 323 10.73 -20.48 -21.05
C ASN A 323 9.89 -21.61 -21.66
N THR A 324 8.56 -21.65 -21.45
CA THR A 324 7.73 -22.80 -21.84
C THR A 324 7.30 -22.76 -23.32
N ARG A 325 8.13 -23.32 -24.21
CA ARG A 325 7.73 -23.58 -25.61
C ARG A 325 6.71 -24.72 -25.70
N LEU A 326 5.42 -24.39 -25.68
CA LEU A 326 4.34 -25.35 -25.96
C LEU A 326 4.29 -25.73 -27.45
N ALA A 327 4.90 -26.87 -27.79
CA ALA A 327 4.76 -27.48 -29.11
C ALA A 327 3.45 -28.28 -29.19
N LEU A 328 2.46 -27.77 -29.92
CA LEU A 328 1.24 -28.52 -30.25
C LEU A 328 1.54 -29.61 -31.28
N GLN A 329 1.90 -30.82 -30.81
CA GLN A 329 1.77 -32.01 -31.64
C GLN A 329 0.29 -32.32 -31.83
N LYS A 330 -0.17 -32.29 -33.08
CA LYS A 330 -1.49 -32.79 -33.46
C LYS A 330 -1.45 -34.33 -33.50
N THR A 331 -2.51 -34.94 -32.99
CA THR A 331 -3.03 -36.24 -33.45
C THR A 331 -4.27 -35.95 -34.29
#